data_AF-A0A1L9TAY7-F1
#
_entry.id   AF-A0A1L9TAY7-F1
#
_cell.length_a   1.000
_cell.length_b   1.000
_cell.length_c   1.000
_cell.angle_alpha   90.00
_cell.angle_beta   90.00
_cell.angle_gamma   90.00
#
_symmetry.space_group_name_H-M   'P 1'
#
loop_
_entity.id
_entity.type
_entity.pdbx_description
1 polymer ?
#
loop_
_entity_poly.entity_id
_entity_poly.type
_entity_poly.pdbx_seq_one_letter_code
_entity_poly.pdbx_strand_id
1 'polypeptide(L)'
;MSAPLNLQLENPDLEVIDKYETVKAFQVLKQYLESEELSVKEAASQLYQMMPDFKTQIGAAEDDLGIVIMDIAEQIPYYHTLQLKLVDLMKELAEGDRFNKISGDKEKFARYTAMDAFDTELCDRCFLAWDNDLKASRVINSCAFSARLAGAGVISRPTTSIIRALRSALETPLNKLGDLETVSVFTSASSVWILAGAGYYAYLNIVLNPPPVDAFRQQVYQPHELYDGPIFGIQRWNFWQRALAERAEDGRISEEARVLARKAADYMEALARDIQW
;
A
#
# COMPACT_ATOMS: atom_id res chain seq x y z
N MET A 1 -19.01 7.00 16.95
CA MET A 1 -17.81 6.40 17.58
C MET A 1 -17.78 4.95 17.16
N SER A 2 -16.78 4.55 16.38
CA SER A 2 -16.59 3.14 16.02
C SER A 2 -16.16 2.35 17.25
N ALA A 3 -16.48 1.05 17.28
CA ALA A 3 -16.08 0.17 18.37
C ALA A 3 -14.53 0.11 18.49
N PRO A 4 -13.97 -0.02 19.70
CA PRO A 4 -12.53 -0.17 19.89
C PRO A 4 -12.04 -1.45 19.19
N LEU A 5 -10.98 -1.32 18.39
CA LEU A 5 -10.44 -2.42 17.57
C LEU A 5 -9.56 -3.39 18.38
N ASN A 6 -9.25 -3.08 19.64
CA ASN A 6 -8.38 -3.87 20.53
C ASN A 6 -7.06 -4.25 19.84
N LEU A 7 -6.32 -3.24 19.36
CA LEU A 7 -5.06 -3.45 18.65
C LEU A 7 -4.09 -4.28 19.50
N GLN A 8 -3.41 -5.22 18.86
CA GLN A 8 -2.44 -6.14 19.45
C GLN A 8 -1.08 -6.05 18.76
N LEU A 9 -0.02 -6.33 19.50
CA LEU A 9 1.34 -6.50 18.97
C LEU A 9 1.59 -8.00 18.79
N GLU A 10 1.85 -8.44 17.57
CA GLU A 10 1.96 -9.88 17.27
C GLU A 10 3.29 -10.49 17.72
N ASN A 11 4.35 -9.68 17.79
CA ASN A 11 5.66 -10.12 18.24
C ASN A 11 6.26 -9.13 19.26
N PRO A 12 5.99 -9.31 20.58
CA PRO A 12 6.48 -8.41 21.62
C PRO A 12 7.97 -8.62 21.96
N ASP A 13 8.59 -9.69 21.47
CA ASP A 13 9.95 -10.11 21.85
C ASP A 13 11.06 -9.52 20.96
N LEU A 14 10.79 -8.41 20.27
CA LEU A 14 11.78 -7.74 19.43
C LEU A 14 12.85 -7.03 20.28
N GLU A 15 14.12 -7.19 19.88
CA GLU A 15 15.28 -6.63 20.58
C GLU A 15 15.23 -5.10 20.65
N VAL A 16 15.79 -4.52 21.72
CA VAL A 16 15.99 -3.06 21.79
C VAL A 16 17.08 -2.68 20.78
N ILE A 17 16.70 -1.93 19.75
CA ILE A 17 17.63 -1.44 18.72
C ILE A 17 18.06 -0.01 19.10
N ASP A 18 19.21 0.10 19.77
CA ASP A 18 19.74 1.37 20.32
C ASP A 18 18.74 2.05 21.29
N LYS A 19 18.03 3.10 20.84
CA LYS A 19 17.01 3.82 21.61
C LYS A 19 15.57 3.45 21.21
N TYR A 20 15.42 2.67 20.14
CA TYR A 20 14.12 2.27 19.66
C TYR A 20 13.57 1.11 20.49
N GLU A 21 12.34 1.27 20.95
CA GLU A 21 11.63 0.29 21.78
C GLU A 21 10.30 -0.05 21.08
N THR A 22 10.21 -1.22 20.44
CA THR A 22 9.03 -1.68 19.69
C THR A 22 7.74 -1.61 20.51
N VAL A 23 7.78 -2.07 21.76
CA VAL A 23 6.61 -2.03 22.67
C VAL A 23 6.15 -0.59 22.92
N LYS A 24 7.09 0.35 23.06
CA LYS A 24 6.78 1.76 23.29
C LYS A 24 6.24 2.42 22.03
N ALA A 25 6.81 2.13 20.86
CA ALA A 25 6.29 2.59 19.58
C ALA A 25 4.85 2.12 19.34
N PHE A 26 4.58 0.84 19.62
CA PHE A 26 3.23 0.28 19.58
C PHE A 26 2.27 0.99 20.55
N GLN A 27 2.70 1.28 21.78
CA GLN A 27 1.89 2.02 22.76
C GLN A 27 1.52 3.43 22.27
N VAL A 28 2.48 4.15 21.67
CA VAL A 28 2.23 5.48 21.06
C VAL A 28 1.22 5.37 19.93
N LEU A 29 1.40 4.41 19.01
CA LEU A 29 0.49 4.17 17.90
C LEU A 29 -0.92 3.82 18.39
N LYS A 30 -1.01 2.92 19.37
CA LYS A 30 -2.29 2.51 19.97
C LYS A 30 -2.99 3.68 20.66
N GLN A 31 -2.27 4.46 21.47
CA GLN A 31 -2.84 5.63 22.13
C GLN A 31 -3.31 6.66 21.10
N TYR A 32 -2.52 6.94 20.07
CA TYR A 32 -2.92 7.84 18.99
C TYR A 32 -4.17 7.34 18.26
N LEU A 33 -4.29 6.05 17.95
CA LEU A 33 -5.42 5.53 17.19
C LEU A 33 -6.69 5.39 18.03
N GLU A 34 -6.58 4.92 19.27
CA GLU A 34 -7.73 4.60 20.14
C GLU A 34 -8.17 5.76 21.04
N SER A 35 -7.32 6.79 21.22
CA SER A 35 -7.62 7.98 22.02
C SER A 35 -7.66 9.26 21.17
N GLU A 36 -8.38 10.27 21.67
CA GLU A 36 -8.36 11.64 21.15
C GLU A 36 -7.39 12.55 21.93
N GLU A 37 -6.73 12.00 22.96
CA GLU A 37 -5.81 12.75 23.82
C GLU A 37 -4.47 13.08 23.16
N LEU A 38 -4.06 12.27 22.18
CA LEU A 38 -2.76 12.40 21.52
C LEU A 38 -2.96 12.93 20.10
N SER A 39 -2.43 14.13 19.82
CA SER A 39 -2.46 14.69 18.48
C SER A 39 -1.48 14.00 17.54
N VAL A 40 -1.70 14.13 16.22
CA VAL A 40 -0.79 13.56 15.19
C VAL A 40 0.66 14.04 15.36
N LYS A 41 0.85 15.32 15.70
CA LYS A 41 2.18 15.91 15.89
C LYS A 41 2.88 15.39 17.13
N GLU A 42 2.14 15.19 18.22
CA GLU A 42 2.70 14.64 19.46
C GLU A 42 3.06 13.16 19.26
N ALA A 43 2.21 12.38 18.62
CA ALA A 43 2.50 10.99 18.26
C ALA A 43 3.73 10.89 17.35
N ALA A 44 3.77 11.68 16.28
CA ALA A 44 4.90 11.74 15.35
C ALA A 44 6.20 12.15 16.07
N SER A 45 6.14 13.19 16.92
CA SER A 45 7.30 13.64 17.71
C SER A 45 7.80 12.56 18.65
N GLN A 46 6.92 11.80 19.30
CA GLN A 46 7.32 10.71 20.19
C GLN A 46 8.02 9.59 19.42
N LEU A 47 7.47 9.15 18.28
CA LEU A 47 8.09 8.13 17.44
C LEU A 47 9.42 8.61 16.85
N TYR A 48 9.46 9.84 16.34
CA TYR A 48 10.67 10.47 15.81
C TYR A 48 11.81 10.51 16.85
N GLN A 49 11.50 10.84 18.10
CA GLN A 49 12.49 10.89 19.18
C GLN A 49 13.11 9.52 19.50
N MET A 50 12.38 8.42 19.25
CA MET A 50 12.88 7.05 19.42
C MET A 50 13.84 6.61 18.30
N MET A 51 13.78 7.26 17.13
CA MET A 51 14.63 6.92 16.01
C MET A 51 16.11 7.31 16.26
N PRO A 52 17.07 6.55 15.72
CA PRO A 52 18.48 6.96 15.74
C PRO A 52 18.69 8.27 14.96
N ASP A 53 19.79 8.97 15.23
CA ASP A 53 20.17 10.18 14.48
C ASP A 53 20.33 9.82 12.98
N PHE A 54 19.87 10.70 12.09
CA PHE A 54 19.96 10.51 10.65
C PHE A 54 21.41 10.23 10.18
N LYS A 55 22.42 10.73 10.90
CA LYS A 55 23.84 10.49 10.59
C LYS A 55 24.32 9.10 10.98
N THR A 56 23.67 8.48 11.95
CA THR A 56 24.00 7.15 12.48
C THR A 56 22.91 6.13 12.15
N GLN A 57 22.02 6.46 11.21
CA GLN A 57 20.81 5.70 10.93
C GLN A 57 21.14 4.23 10.66
N ILE A 58 20.76 3.38 11.60
CA ILE A 58 20.70 1.93 11.41
C ILE A 58 19.30 1.67 10.85
N GLY A 59 19.21 1.10 9.64
CA GLY A 59 17.92 0.83 8.97
C GLY A 59 16.95 0.03 9.85
N ALA A 60 17.48 -0.82 10.73
CA ALA A 60 16.70 -1.74 11.55
C ALA A 60 15.62 -1.09 12.44
N ALA A 61 15.85 0.12 12.98
CA ALA A 61 14.81 0.81 13.78
C ALA A 61 13.65 1.33 12.91
N GLU A 62 13.95 1.74 11.67
CA GLU A 62 12.95 2.16 10.69
C GLU A 62 12.19 0.93 10.16
N ASP A 63 12.91 -0.17 9.91
CA ASP A 63 12.34 -1.47 9.51
C ASP A 63 11.36 -1.96 10.58
N ASP A 64 11.77 -2.03 11.85
CA ASP A 64 10.93 -2.47 12.96
C ASP A 64 9.69 -1.58 13.16
N LEU A 65 9.84 -0.26 13.06
CA LEU A 65 8.68 0.64 13.11
C LEU A 65 7.73 0.37 11.95
N GLY A 66 8.28 0.15 10.75
CA GLY A 66 7.50 -0.20 9.57
C GLY A 66 6.68 -1.48 9.77
N ILE A 67 7.29 -2.52 10.34
CA ILE A 67 6.63 -3.77 10.70
C ILE A 67 5.47 -3.52 11.67
N VAL A 68 5.70 -2.78 12.77
CA VAL A 68 4.65 -2.47 13.75
C VAL A 68 3.48 -1.72 13.13
N ILE A 69 3.77 -0.74 12.27
CA ILE A 69 2.75 0.05 11.57
C ILE A 69 1.93 -0.84 10.62
N MET A 70 2.57 -1.74 9.90
CA MET A 70 1.89 -2.69 9.01
C MET A 70 1.05 -3.70 9.79
N ASP A 71 1.56 -4.26 10.88
CA ASP A 71 0.80 -5.18 11.74
C ASP A 71 -0.47 -4.50 12.30
N ILE A 72 -0.38 -3.22 12.66
CA ILE A 72 -1.55 -2.43 13.07
C ILE A 72 -2.49 -2.20 11.89
N ALA A 73 -1.98 -1.78 10.73
CA ALA A 73 -2.79 -1.50 9.55
C ALA A 73 -3.59 -2.73 9.08
N GLU A 74 -3.00 -3.92 9.17
CA GLU A 74 -3.63 -5.20 8.84
C GLU A 74 -4.80 -5.55 9.77
N GLN A 75 -4.77 -5.10 11.02
CA GLN A 75 -5.86 -5.29 12.00
C GLN A 75 -7.03 -4.33 11.77
N ILE A 76 -6.80 -3.19 11.10
CA ILE A 76 -7.82 -2.16 10.88
C ILE A 76 -8.59 -2.47 9.58
N PRO A 77 -9.91 -2.72 9.63
CA PRO A 77 -10.70 -2.97 8.42
C PRO A 77 -10.51 -1.89 7.35
N TYR A 78 -10.41 -2.29 6.09
CA TYR A 78 -10.10 -1.40 4.97
C TYR A 78 -11.07 -0.22 4.81
N TYR A 79 -12.29 -0.32 5.32
CA TYR A 79 -13.33 0.73 5.29
C TYR A 79 -13.36 1.60 6.56
N HIS A 80 -12.51 1.32 7.55
CA HIS A 80 -12.50 2.02 8.83
C HIS A 80 -11.69 3.32 8.75
N THR A 81 -12.16 4.37 9.44
CA THR A 81 -11.51 5.70 9.41
C THR A 81 -10.14 5.74 10.08
N LEU A 82 -9.82 4.78 10.96
CA LEU A 82 -8.48 4.70 11.57
C LEU A 82 -7.37 4.42 10.57
N GLN A 83 -7.67 3.84 9.40
CA GLN A 83 -6.74 3.77 8.27
C GLN A 83 -6.28 5.18 7.86
N LEU A 84 -7.21 6.14 7.79
CA LEU A 84 -6.89 7.53 7.44
C LEU A 84 -6.09 8.22 8.56
N LYS A 85 -6.48 7.99 9.82
CA LYS A 85 -5.75 8.53 10.98
C LYS A 85 -4.29 8.05 10.99
N LEU A 86 -4.05 6.78 10.65
CA LEU A 86 -2.71 6.23 10.50
C LEU A 86 -1.95 6.83 9.30
N VAL A 87 -2.63 7.05 8.16
CA VAL A 87 -2.02 7.75 7.01
C VAL A 87 -1.59 9.17 7.37
N ASP A 88 -2.38 9.92 8.14
CA ASP A 88 -2.01 11.27 8.58
C ASP A 88 -0.74 11.27 9.44
N LEU A 89 -0.59 10.27 10.32
CA LEU A 89 0.65 10.08 11.07
C LEU A 89 1.83 9.78 10.16
N MET A 90 1.64 8.91 9.15
CA MET A 90 2.69 8.60 8.19
C MET A 90 3.15 9.82 7.38
N LYS A 91 2.22 10.72 7.04
CA LYS A 91 2.57 11.99 6.37
C LYS A 91 3.44 12.86 7.25
N GLU A 92 3.10 13.01 8.54
CA GLU A 92 3.90 13.79 9.48
C GLU A 92 5.29 13.15 9.71
N LEU A 93 5.38 11.81 9.79
CA LEU A 93 6.66 11.12 9.91
C LEU A 93 7.52 11.27 8.66
N ALA A 94 6.92 11.23 7.47
CA ALA A 94 7.64 11.38 6.20
C ALA A 94 8.31 12.77 6.05
N GLU A 95 7.86 13.79 6.78
CA GLU A 95 8.51 15.11 6.82
C GLU A 95 9.77 15.12 7.70
N GLY A 96 9.95 14.13 8.59
CA GLY A 96 11.08 14.04 9.51
C GLY A 96 12.35 13.51 8.85
N ASP A 97 13.49 14.19 9.06
CA ASP A 97 14.78 13.82 8.44
C ASP A 97 15.27 12.39 8.78
N ARG A 98 14.93 11.86 9.95
CA ARG A 98 15.28 10.49 10.39
C ARG A 98 14.63 9.37 9.58
N PHE A 99 13.58 9.66 8.83
CA PHE A 99 12.89 8.70 7.97
C PHE A 99 13.32 8.82 6.51
N ASN A 100 14.32 9.65 6.23
CA ASN A 100 14.65 10.05 4.88
C ASN A 100 16.14 9.89 4.59
N LYS A 101 16.46 9.13 3.54
CA LYS A 101 17.84 8.80 3.16
C LYS A 101 18.25 9.61 1.94
N ILE A 102 19.38 10.31 2.05
CA ILE A 102 20.04 10.91 0.89
C ILE A 102 21.04 9.89 0.35
N SER A 103 20.76 9.35 -0.84
CA SER A 103 21.62 8.42 -1.57
C SER A 103 22.25 9.10 -2.79
N GLY A 104 23.38 8.55 -3.28
CA GLY A 104 24.09 9.08 -4.45
C GLY A 104 25.25 10.01 -4.13
N ASP A 105 25.87 10.55 -5.18
CA ASP A 105 27.00 11.47 -5.10
C ASP A 105 26.47 12.87 -4.76
N LYS A 106 26.66 13.32 -3.51
CA LYS A 106 26.18 14.61 -3.01
C LYS A 106 26.70 15.81 -3.82
N GLU A 107 27.82 15.65 -4.53
CA GLU A 107 28.42 16.72 -5.32
C GLU A 107 27.90 16.78 -6.76
N LYS A 108 27.25 15.72 -7.25
CA LYS A 108 26.76 15.63 -8.65
C LYS A 108 25.26 15.43 -8.74
N PHE A 109 24.72 14.46 -8.00
CA PHE A 109 23.30 14.15 -7.98
C PHE A 109 22.95 13.37 -6.70
N ALA A 110 22.20 14.02 -5.81
CA ALA A 110 21.65 13.39 -4.63
C ALA A 110 20.21 12.94 -4.91
N ARG A 111 19.88 11.71 -4.56
CA ARG A 111 18.51 11.18 -4.54
C ARG A 111 18.01 11.16 -3.13
N TYR A 112 16.82 11.69 -2.93
CA TYR A 112 16.11 11.61 -1.67
C TYR A 112 15.17 10.42 -1.72
N THR A 113 15.34 9.47 -0.82
CA THR A 113 14.43 8.35 -0.66
C THR A 113 13.74 8.50 0.68
N ALA A 114 12.44 8.75 0.63
CA ALA A 114 11.60 8.79 1.82
C ALA A 114 11.17 7.39 2.21
N MET A 115 11.30 7.06 3.49
CA MET A 115 10.79 5.85 4.12
C MET A 115 11.16 4.55 3.38
N ASP A 116 12.41 4.42 2.91
CA ASP A 116 12.86 3.31 2.05
C ASP A 116 12.69 1.92 2.70
N ALA A 117 12.92 1.85 4.01
CA ALA A 117 12.68 0.63 4.80
C ALA A 117 11.21 0.25 4.77
N PHE A 118 10.35 1.23 5.05
CA PHE A 118 8.91 1.06 5.08
C PHE A 118 8.33 0.70 3.72
N ASP A 119 8.85 1.30 2.64
CA ASP A 119 8.47 0.95 1.26
C ASP A 119 8.80 -0.51 0.92
N THR A 120 9.89 -1.03 1.48
CA THR A 120 10.28 -2.44 1.32
C THR A 120 9.29 -3.34 2.06
N GLU A 121 9.00 -3.06 3.33
CA GLU A 121 8.02 -3.82 4.13
C GLU A 121 6.61 -3.77 3.50
N LEU A 122 6.17 -2.61 3.00
CA LEU A 122 4.91 -2.47 2.28
C LEU A 122 4.85 -3.38 1.05
N CYS A 123 5.94 -3.45 0.28
CA CYS A 123 6.01 -4.34 -0.87
C CYS A 123 5.90 -5.80 -0.43
N ASP A 124 6.66 -6.20 0.59
CA ASP A 124 6.69 -7.59 1.05
C ASP A 124 5.33 -8.01 1.63
N ARG A 125 4.68 -7.17 2.43
CA ARG A 125 3.33 -7.45 2.99
C ARG A 125 2.20 -7.39 1.96
N CYS A 126 2.32 -6.62 0.89
CA CYS A 126 1.28 -6.58 -0.14
C CYS A 126 1.41 -7.73 -1.14
N PHE A 127 2.62 -8.26 -1.37
CA PHE A 127 2.89 -9.17 -2.49
C PHE A 127 3.45 -10.53 -2.09
N LEU A 128 4.08 -10.66 -0.92
CA LEU A 128 4.62 -11.91 -0.39
C LEU A 128 3.78 -12.47 0.78
N ALA A 129 2.81 -11.70 1.30
CA ALA A 129 1.92 -12.13 2.37
C ALA A 129 1.15 -13.44 2.09
N TRP A 130 1.00 -13.81 0.81
CA TRP A 130 0.31 -15.05 0.41
C TRP A 130 1.09 -16.29 0.81
N ASP A 131 2.40 -16.19 0.88
CA ASP A 131 3.27 -17.32 1.23
C ASP A 131 3.30 -17.55 2.76
N ASN A 132 2.66 -16.69 3.56
CA ASN A 132 2.76 -16.66 5.02
C ASN A 132 1.45 -17.01 5.76
N ASP A 133 0.49 -17.69 5.12
CA ASP A 133 -0.81 -18.10 5.72
C ASP A 133 -1.62 -16.93 6.33
N LEU A 134 -1.41 -15.70 5.85
CA LEU A 134 -2.12 -14.52 6.35
C LEU A 134 -3.62 -14.62 6.00
N LYS A 135 -4.47 -14.28 6.97
CA LYS A 135 -5.92 -14.21 6.75
C LYS A 135 -6.24 -13.23 5.63
N ALA A 136 -7.13 -13.63 4.73
CA ALA A 136 -7.63 -12.83 3.61
C ALA A 136 -7.92 -11.35 3.97
N SER A 137 -8.58 -11.12 5.10
CA SER A 137 -8.95 -9.77 5.56
C SER A 137 -7.73 -8.89 5.87
N ARG A 138 -6.66 -9.43 6.47
CA ARG A 138 -5.45 -8.67 6.82
C ARG A 138 -4.81 -8.08 5.58
N VAL A 139 -4.85 -8.82 4.49
CA VAL A 139 -4.24 -8.37 3.25
C VAL A 139 -5.07 -7.31 2.59
N ILE A 140 -6.39 -7.51 2.52
CA ILE A 140 -7.25 -6.48 1.94
C ILE A 140 -7.05 -5.17 2.72
N ASN A 141 -6.88 -5.25 4.04
CA ASN A 141 -6.55 -4.12 4.90
C ASN A 141 -5.16 -3.52 4.57
N SER A 142 -4.11 -4.34 4.42
CA SER A 142 -2.76 -3.85 4.05
C SER A 142 -2.75 -3.20 2.68
N CYS A 143 -3.37 -3.80 1.68
CA CYS A 143 -3.50 -3.23 0.34
C CYS A 143 -4.26 -1.89 0.37
N ALA A 144 -5.34 -1.80 1.15
CA ALA A 144 -6.09 -0.56 1.28
C ALA A 144 -5.31 0.53 2.01
N PHE A 145 -4.48 0.18 2.99
CA PHE A 145 -3.57 1.12 3.66
C PHE A 145 -2.52 1.64 2.68
N SER A 146 -1.82 0.73 2.00
CA SER A 146 -0.80 1.05 0.98
C SER A 146 -1.37 1.93 -0.14
N ALA A 147 -2.60 1.67 -0.57
CA ALA A 147 -3.28 2.48 -1.57
C ALA A 147 -3.57 3.91 -1.10
N ARG A 148 -3.89 4.11 0.18
CA ARG A 148 -4.05 5.45 0.76
C ARG A 148 -2.72 6.18 0.86
N LEU A 149 -1.66 5.48 1.28
CA LEU A 149 -0.32 6.05 1.32
C LEU A 149 0.17 6.47 -0.08
N ALA A 150 -0.15 5.66 -1.10
CA ALA A 150 0.06 6.01 -2.51
C ALA A 150 -0.68 7.29 -2.91
N GLY A 151 -1.99 7.36 -2.62
CA GLY A 151 -2.80 8.54 -2.89
C GLY A 151 -2.35 9.79 -2.12
N ALA A 152 -1.77 9.61 -0.94
CA ALA A 152 -1.22 10.67 -0.11
C ALA A 152 0.21 11.10 -0.51
N GLY A 153 0.86 10.40 -1.45
CA GLY A 153 2.22 10.69 -1.88
C GLY A 153 3.30 10.34 -0.85
N VAL A 154 3.02 9.41 0.07
CA VAL A 154 3.97 9.01 1.14
C VAL A 154 4.97 7.99 0.63
N ILE A 155 4.55 7.05 -0.22
CA ILE A 155 5.40 5.95 -0.69
C ILE A 155 6.15 6.34 -1.97
N SER A 156 7.38 5.83 -2.15
CA SER A 156 8.24 6.27 -3.27
C SER A 156 7.96 5.57 -4.60
N ARG A 157 7.29 4.39 -4.58
CA ARG A 157 7.05 3.57 -5.80
C ARG A 157 5.59 3.13 -5.98
N PRO A 158 4.60 4.03 -5.84
CA PRO A 158 3.18 3.67 -5.91
C PRO A 158 2.78 3.01 -7.24
N THR A 159 3.30 3.50 -8.37
CA THR A 159 3.02 2.92 -9.70
C THR A 159 3.41 1.45 -9.78
N THR A 160 4.52 1.06 -9.17
CA THR A 160 4.97 -0.34 -9.16
C THR A 160 4.02 -1.23 -8.39
N SER A 161 3.59 -0.79 -7.21
CA SER A 161 2.66 -1.56 -6.36
C SER A 161 1.30 -1.71 -7.04
N ILE A 162 0.76 -0.64 -7.61
CA ILE A 162 -0.52 -0.65 -8.31
C ILE A 162 -0.49 -1.61 -9.52
N ILE A 163 0.53 -1.50 -10.37
CA ILE A 163 0.68 -2.37 -11.55
C ILE A 163 0.83 -3.82 -11.12
N ARG A 164 1.64 -4.12 -10.11
CA ARG A 164 1.79 -5.49 -9.60
C ARG A 164 0.46 -6.06 -9.10
N ALA A 165 -0.29 -5.30 -8.30
CA ALA A 165 -1.57 -5.74 -7.77
C ALA A 165 -2.59 -6.04 -8.88
N LEU A 166 -2.76 -5.11 -9.83
CA LEU A 166 -3.70 -5.27 -10.95
C LEU A 166 -3.25 -6.37 -11.91
N ARG A 167 -1.97 -6.42 -12.27
CA ARG A 167 -1.40 -7.44 -13.16
C ARG A 167 -1.58 -8.84 -12.58
N SER A 168 -1.19 -9.06 -11.32
CA SER A 168 -1.33 -10.36 -10.68
C SER A 168 -2.80 -10.81 -10.67
N ALA A 169 -3.73 -9.93 -10.25
CA ALA A 169 -5.15 -10.30 -10.12
C ALA A 169 -5.90 -10.45 -11.46
N LEU A 170 -5.57 -9.64 -12.47
CA LEU A 170 -6.42 -9.42 -13.65
C LEU A 170 -5.78 -9.87 -14.97
N GLU A 171 -4.45 -9.90 -15.05
CA GLU A 171 -3.74 -10.33 -16.26
C GLU A 171 -3.31 -11.81 -16.20
N THR A 172 -3.57 -12.49 -15.07
CA THR A 172 -3.25 -13.91 -14.86
C THR A 172 -4.50 -14.78 -15.04
N PRO A 173 -4.43 -15.90 -15.80
CA PRO A 173 -5.54 -16.85 -15.91
C PRO A 173 -6.02 -17.35 -14.54
N LEU A 174 -7.34 -17.45 -14.38
CA LEU A 174 -8.00 -17.87 -13.15
C LEU A 174 -7.45 -19.18 -12.55
N ASN A 175 -7.23 -20.17 -13.39
CA ASN A 175 -6.71 -21.48 -13.00
C ASN A 175 -5.25 -21.47 -12.52
N LYS A 176 -4.52 -20.38 -12.77
CA LYS A 176 -3.15 -20.17 -12.27
C LYS A 176 -3.09 -19.34 -11.00
N LEU A 177 -4.17 -18.65 -10.63
CA LEU A 177 -4.23 -17.84 -9.41
C LEU A 177 -4.38 -18.68 -8.14
N GLY A 178 -4.94 -19.88 -8.25
CA GLY A 178 -5.19 -20.77 -7.12
C GLY A 178 -6.66 -21.13 -7.02
N ASP A 179 -7.12 -21.38 -5.79
CA ASP A 179 -8.52 -21.65 -5.50
C ASP A 179 -9.40 -20.39 -5.58
N LEU A 180 -10.72 -20.58 -5.46
CA LEU A 180 -11.69 -19.49 -5.55
C LEU A 180 -11.58 -18.49 -4.40
N GLU A 181 -11.07 -18.90 -3.25
CA GLU A 181 -10.80 -18.01 -2.12
C GLU A 181 -9.67 -17.05 -2.48
N THR A 182 -8.54 -17.59 -2.94
CA THR A 182 -7.39 -16.82 -3.43
C THR A 182 -7.82 -15.82 -4.49
N VAL A 183 -8.59 -16.28 -5.48
CA VAL A 183 -9.15 -15.41 -6.52
C VAL A 183 -10.00 -14.27 -5.93
N SER A 184 -10.85 -14.58 -4.94
CA SER A 184 -11.69 -13.57 -4.26
C SER A 184 -10.84 -12.51 -3.57
N VAL A 185 -9.75 -12.91 -2.93
CA VAL A 185 -8.87 -11.97 -2.25
C VAL A 185 -8.08 -11.11 -3.23
N PHE A 186 -7.49 -11.68 -4.28
CA PHE A 186 -6.79 -10.90 -5.32
C PHE A 186 -7.72 -9.89 -6.00
N THR A 187 -8.96 -10.30 -6.24
CA THR A 187 -10.01 -9.42 -6.78
C THR A 187 -10.30 -8.28 -5.80
N SER A 188 -10.45 -8.57 -4.52
CA SER A 188 -10.70 -7.56 -3.47
C SER A 188 -9.51 -6.61 -3.30
N ALA A 189 -8.30 -7.15 -3.20
CA ALA A 189 -7.05 -6.43 -3.01
C ALA A 189 -6.76 -5.46 -4.16
N SER A 190 -6.88 -5.92 -5.41
CA SER A 190 -6.74 -5.05 -6.59
C SER A 190 -7.83 -3.97 -6.67
N SER A 191 -9.06 -4.30 -6.27
CA SER A 191 -10.17 -3.35 -6.22
C SER A 191 -9.95 -2.25 -5.17
N VAL A 192 -9.45 -2.58 -3.97
CA VAL A 192 -9.17 -1.58 -2.94
C VAL A 192 -7.99 -0.68 -3.29
N TRP A 193 -7.02 -1.14 -4.09
CA TRP A 193 -5.99 -0.26 -4.66
C TRP A 193 -6.60 0.88 -5.48
N ILE A 194 -7.60 0.56 -6.30
CA ILE A 194 -8.33 1.55 -7.08
C ILE A 194 -9.20 2.45 -6.19
N LEU A 195 -9.95 1.88 -5.26
CA LEU A 195 -10.98 2.58 -4.48
C LEU A 195 -10.45 3.41 -3.30
N ALA A 196 -9.40 2.95 -2.61
CA ALA A 196 -8.99 3.53 -1.32
C ALA A 196 -8.15 4.81 -1.44
N GLY A 197 -7.76 5.22 -2.66
CA GLY A 197 -7.07 6.49 -2.89
C GLY A 197 -6.11 6.48 -4.08
N ALA A 198 -5.64 5.30 -4.51
CA ALA A 198 -4.65 5.23 -5.58
C ALA A 198 -5.25 5.24 -6.99
N GLY A 199 -6.57 5.09 -7.18
CA GLY A 199 -7.18 5.04 -8.53
C GLY A 199 -6.96 6.30 -9.36
N TYR A 200 -7.14 7.49 -8.77
CA TYR A 200 -6.87 8.75 -9.46
C TYR A 200 -5.36 8.91 -9.77
N TYR A 201 -4.49 8.61 -8.80
CA TYR A 201 -3.04 8.59 -8.99
C TYR A 201 -2.64 7.64 -10.13
N ALA A 202 -3.21 6.43 -10.16
CA ALA A 202 -2.96 5.42 -11.17
C ALA A 202 -3.37 5.94 -12.55
N TYR A 203 -4.57 6.51 -12.68
CA TYR A 203 -5.03 7.05 -13.95
C TYR A 203 -4.10 8.16 -14.47
N LEU A 204 -3.70 9.11 -13.62
CA LEU A 204 -2.74 10.15 -14.01
C LEU A 204 -1.39 9.57 -14.47
N ASN A 205 -0.82 8.63 -13.72
CA ASN A 205 0.58 8.18 -13.91
C ASN A 205 0.73 6.93 -14.78
N ILE A 206 -0.36 6.24 -15.12
CA ILE A 206 -0.35 5.07 -16.00
C ILE A 206 -1.01 5.41 -17.33
N VAL A 207 -2.00 6.31 -17.35
CA VAL A 207 -2.78 6.62 -18.56
C VAL A 207 -2.41 7.97 -19.16
N LEU A 208 -2.55 9.07 -18.41
CA LEU A 208 -2.44 10.42 -18.98
C LEU A 208 -0.98 10.88 -19.16
N ASN A 209 -0.15 10.65 -18.16
CA ASN A 209 1.24 11.08 -18.14
C ASN A 209 2.16 9.95 -17.66
N PRO A 210 2.24 8.83 -18.40
CA PRO A 210 3.13 7.75 -18.02
C PRO A 210 4.60 8.18 -18.14
N PRO A 211 5.49 7.68 -17.27
CA PRO A 211 6.91 7.95 -17.40
C PRO A 211 7.47 7.37 -18.70
N PRO A 212 8.59 7.93 -19.23
CA PRO A 212 9.25 7.38 -20.40
C PRO A 212 9.58 5.89 -20.23
N VAL A 213 9.28 5.10 -21.26
CA VAL A 213 9.57 3.67 -21.29
C VAL A 213 11.06 3.46 -21.55
N ASP A 214 11.75 2.90 -20.56
CA ASP A 214 13.12 2.41 -20.67
C ASP A 214 13.16 0.89 -20.51
N ALA A 215 14.32 0.27 -20.72
CA ALA A 215 14.49 -1.17 -20.62
C ALA A 215 14.10 -1.72 -19.23
N PHE A 216 14.37 -0.96 -18.17
CA PHE A 216 14.01 -1.34 -16.81
C PHE A 216 12.50 -1.36 -16.62
N ARG A 217 11.78 -0.31 -17.03
CA ARG A 217 10.31 -0.26 -16.94
C ARG A 217 9.65 -1.28 -17.83
N GLN A 218 10.20 -1.53 -19.02
CA GLN A 218 9.71 -2.58 -19.91
C GLN A 218 9.76 -3.95 -19.23
N GLN A 219 10.86 -4.25 -18.52
CA GLN A 219 11.00 -5.49 -17.76
C GLN A 219 10.08 -5.54 -16.54
N VAL A 220 10.04 -4.47 -15.73
CA VAL A 220 9.30 -4.46 -14.46
C VAL A 220 7.79 -4.46 -14.69
N TYR A 221 7.30 -3.71 -15.68
CA TYR A 221 5.88 -3.51 -15.95
C TYR A 221 5.35 -4.32 -17.13
N GLN A 222 6.10 -5.33 -17.59
CA GLN A 222 5.61 -6.24 -18.63
C GLN A 222 4.23 -6.81 -18.28
N PRO A 223 3.36 -7.04 -19.29
CA PRO A 223 2.10 -7.74 -19.10
C PRO A 223 2.24 -9.18 -18.61
N HIS A 224 1.14 -9.76 -18.12
CA HIS A 224 0.97 -11.21 -17.96
C HIS A 224 0.08 -11.80 -19.09
N GLU A 225 -0.22 -13.10 -19.02
CA GLU A 225 -0.69 -13.90 -20.16
C GLU A 225 -2.02 -13.47 -20.77
N LEU A 226 -2.89 -12.77 -20.04
CA LEU A 226 -4.19 -12.33 -20.56
C LEU A 226 -4.14 -10.98 -21.29
N TYR A 227 -3.01 -10.28 -21.25
CA TYR A 227 -2.87 -8.97 -21.89
C TYR A 227 -1.56 -8.91 -22.68
N ASP A 228 -1.61 -8.50 -23.95
CA ASP A 228 -0.45 -8.42 -24.86
C ASP A 228 -0.17 -6.99 -25.34
N GLY A 229 -0.90 -6.01 -24.82
CA GLY A 229 -0.77 -4.62 -25.21
C GLY A 229 0.36 -3.85 -24.50
N PRO A 230 0.40 -2.52 -24.66
CA PRO A 230 1.43 -1.66 -24.07
C PRO A 230 1.44 -1.70 -22.54
N ILE A 231 2.63 -1.51 -21.94
CA ILE A 231 2.82 -1.52 -20.47
C ILE A 231 2.09 -0.37 -19.75
N PHE A 232 1.81 0.72 -20.45
CA PHE A 232 1.09 1.90 -19.97
C PHE A 232 0.02 2.31 -20.97
N GLY A 233 -0.90 3.16 -20.54
CA GLY A 233 -1.90 3.79 -21.38
C GLY A 233 -3.31 3.26 -21.20
N ILE A 234 -4.25 3.90 -21.91
CA ILE A 234 -5.69 3.66 -21.78
C ILE A 234 -6.09 2.22 -22.16
N GLN A 235 -5.34 1.56 -23.05
CA GLN A 235 -5.62 0.19 -23.45
C GLN A 235 -5.51 -0.79 -22.27
N ARG A 236 -4.43 -0.68 -21.48
CA ARG A 236 -4.21 -1.51 -20.29
C ARG A 236 -5.22 -1.19 -19.20
N TRP A 237 -5.51 0.10 -19.00
CA TRP A 237 -6.55 0.55 -18.08
C TRP A 237 -7.92 -0.06 -18.40
N ASN A 238 -8.34 -0.01 -19.66
CA ASN A 238 -9.62 -0.58 -20.12
C ASN A 238 -9.62 -2.11 -20.06
N PHE A 239 -8.45 -2.76 -20.18
CA PHE A 239 -8.35 -4.20 -19.94
C PHE A 239 -8.65 -4.52 -18.47
N TRP A 240 -7.98 -3.86 -17.52
CA TRP A 240 -8.22 -4.07 -16.09
C TRP A 240 -9.65 -3.73 -15.67
N GLN A 241 -10.21 -2.63 -16.17
CA GLN A 241 -11.59 -2.23 -15.89
C GLN A 241 -12.58 -3.32 -16.33
N ARG A 242 -12.43 -3.85 -17.55
CA ARG A 242 -13.28 -4.94 -18.04
C ARG A 242 -13.11 -6.22 -17.24
N ALA A 243 -11.87 -6.59 -16.90
CA ALA A 243 -11.60 -7.77 -16.10
C ALA A 243 -12.27 -7.69 -14.72
N LEU A 244 -12.26 -6.52 -14.07
CA LEU A 244 -12.99 -6.29 -12.81
C LEU A 244 -14.50 -6.36 -13.00
N ALA A 245 -15.05 -5.78 -14.07
CA ALA A 245 -16.47 -5.89 -14.38
C ALA A 245 -16.90 -7.35 -14.60
N GLU A 246 -16.09 -8.16 -15.30
CA GLU A 246 -16.31 -9.59 -15.46
C GLU A 246 -16.25 -10.34 -14.11
N ARG A 247 -15.29 -10.01 -13.24
CA ARG A 247 -15.22 -10.60 -11.90
C ARG A 247 -16.44 -10.26 -11.04
N ALA A 248 -17.00 -9.06 -11.22
CA ALA A 248 -18.20 -8.64 -10.49
C ALA A 248 -19.44 -9.49 -10.81
N GLU A 249 -19.44 -10.22 -11.92
CA GLU A 249 -20.52 -11.13 -12.34
C GLU A 249 -20.20 -12.61 -12.07
N ASP A 250 -18.98 -12.94 -11.64
CA ASP A 250 -18.58 -14.33 -11.38
C ASP A 250 -19.14 -14.83 -10.04
N GLY A 251 -20.29 -15.51 -10.07
CA GLY A 251 -20.94 -16.06 -8.88
C GLY A 251 -20.14 -17.12 -8.10
N ARG A 252 -18.94 -17.49 -8.56
CA ARG A 252 -18.06 -18.45 -7.86
C ARG A 252 -17.14 -17.78 -6.83
N ILE A 253 -16.91 -16.47 -6.92
CA ILE A 253 -16.09 -15.71 -5.96
C ILE A 253 -16.97 -15.07 -4.87
N SER A 254 -16.35 -14.60 -3.79
CA SER A 254 -17.10 -14.04 -2.65
C SER A 254 -17.92 -12.81 -3.01
N GLU A 255 -19.05 -12.59 -2.32
CA GLU A 255 -19.90 -11.42 -2.52
C GLU A 255 -19.13 -10.10 -2.33
N GLU A 256 -18.30 -10.04 -1.28
CA GLU A 256 -17.46 -8.87 -1.01
C GLU A 256 -16.54 -8.55 -2.19
N ALA A 257 -15.87 -9.56 -2.75
CA ALA A 257 -15.00 -9.39 -3.90
C ALA A 257 -15.76 -8.85 -5.13
N ARG A 258 -16.97 -9.37 -5.39
CA ARG A 258 -17.81 -8.90 -6.50
C ARG A 258 -18.24 -7.45 -6.35
N VAL A 259 -18.68 -7.07 -5.14
CA VAL A 259 -19.09 -5.68 -4.85
C VAL A 259 -17.93 -4.71 -5.00
N LEU A 260 -16.74 -5.08 -4.49
CA LEU A 260 -15.54 -4.26 -4.63
C LEU A 260 -15.11 -4.15 -6.10
N ALA A 261 -15.12 -5.25 -6.85
CA ALA A 261 -14.78 -5.26 -8.26
C ALA A 261 -15.71 -4.38 -9.09
N ARG A 262 -17.02 -4.44 -8.83
CA ARG A 262 -18.00 -3.58 -9.50
C ARG A 262 -17.71 -2.11 -9.27
N LYS A 263 -17.57 -1.72 -8.00
CA LYS A 263 -17.27 -0.33 -7.62
C LYS A 263 -15.96 0.17 -8.23
N ALA A 264 -14.93 -0.68 -8.25
CA ALA A 264 -13.64 -0.34 -8.84
C ALA A 264 -13.77 -0.15 -10.35
N ALA A 265 -14.47 -1.05 -11.06
CA ALA A 265 -14.71 -0.93 -12.50
C ALA A 265 -15.49 0.34 -12.85
N ASP A 266 -16.57 0.65 -12.11
CA ASP A 266 -17.37 1.87 -12.30
C ASP A 266 -16.53 3.13 -12.07
N TYR A 267 -15.69 3.13 -11.03
CA TYR A 267 -14.80 4.25 -10.75
C TYR A 267 -13.75 4.43 -11.85
N MET A 268 -13.16 3.33 -12.33
CA MET A 268 -12.19 3.38 -13.43
C MET A 268 -12.78 3.91 -14.73
N GLU A 269 -14.03 3.53 -15.02
CA GLU A 269 -14.78 4.06 -16.17
C GLU A 269 -15.05 5.56 -16.01
N ALA A 270 -15.49 6.00 -14.82
CA ALA A 270 -15.73 7.42 -14.55
C ALA A 270 -14.46 8.26 -14.73
N LEU A 271 -13.32 7.80 -14.22
CA LEU A 271 -12.03 8.46 -14.42
C LEU A 271 -11.70 8.56 -15.92
N ALA A 272 -11.85 7.47 -16.68
CA ALA A 272 -11.55 7.44 -18.11
C ALA A 272 -12.46 8.35 -18.96
N ARG A 273 -13.71 8.53 -18.54
CA ARG A 273 -14.69 9.37 -19.21
C ARG A 273 -14.50 10.85 -18.89
N ASP A 274 -14.29 11.18 -17.63
CA ASP A 274 -14.45 12.55 -17.13
C ASP A 274 -13.12 13.32 -17.00
N ILE A 275 -11.97 12.63 -17.02
CA ILE A 275 -10.64 13.23 -16.84
C ILE A 275 -9.89 13.23 -18.17
N GLN A 276 -10.04 14.31 -18.94
CA GLN A 276 -9.34 14.56 -20.21
C GLN A 276 -8.84 16.01 -20.23
N TRP A 277 -7.57 16.25 -19.87
CA TRP A 277 -6.98 17.59 -19.78
C TRP A 277 -5.79 17.68 -20.73
#